data_AF-A0A7S1T962-F1
#
_entry.id   AF-A0A7S1T962-F1
#
_cell.length_a   1.000
_cell.length_b   1.000
_cell.length_c   1.000
_cell.angle_alpha   90.00
_cell.angle_beta   90.00
_cell.angle_gamma   90.00
#
_symmetry.space_group_name_H-M   'P 1'
#
loop_
_entity.id
_entity.type
_entity.pdbx_description
1 polymer ?
#
loop_
_entity_poly.entity_id
_entity_poly.type
_entity_poly.pdbx_seq_one_letter_code
_entity_poly.pdbx_strand_id
1 'polypeptide(L)'
;MQAQMEADEVARSELEAARAELATLLEEEEAAKKVALSKVEERDREIKGLVGDIQHQNKEKLDLQARMTILEANFMEEKTTLEKNLSETVTNLESEKAAHQETEAALGQTSNTVTDRNVSLMQLRWRIKRLEDKMKKANDQLRNANSVRNYLQTEMGRLGDSKAKLAKQARELTELTEQQRAELQSMHLLMKGSNKEEQVEEFGKAMREKAEEIHELRVQLGDELDAKDERIRILEEQLLNTTSELDDSQEQYKKAKAALETTRRELMTHSERAARKMEAAREELMHEMHAREEVMQKKLEKMHKAAEIAAEQYARETAEREYKASLKSMEVDAVP
;
A
#
# COMPACT_ATOMS: atom_id res chain seq x y z
N MET A 1 41.16 108.38 -112.37
CA MET A 1 39.95 108.84 -111.67
C MET A 1 38.77 107.88 -111.87
N GLN A 2 38.55 107.32 -113.07
CA GLN A 2 37.47 106.33 -113.32
C GLN A 2 37.70 104.96 -112.63
N ALA A 3 38.94 104.46 -112.62
CA ALA A 3 39.30 103.20 -111.94
C ALA A 3 39.18 103.21 -110.40
N GLN A 4 38.99 104.38 -109.78
CA GLN A 4 38.92 104.53 -108.33
C GLN A 4 37.48 104.50 -107.80
N MET A 5 36.49 104.86 -108.65
CA MET A 5 35.07 104.71 -108.30
C MET A 5 34.59 103.27 -108.41
N GLU A 6 35.08 102.50 -109.40
CA GLU A 6 34.73 101.08 -109.52
C GLU A 6 35.27 100.24 -108.34
N ALA A 7 36.44 100.60 -107.81
CA ALA A 7 37.00 99.95 -106.63
C ALA A 7 36.18 100.23 -105.35
N ASP A 8 35.68 101.47 -105.19
CA ASP A 8 34.83 101.84 -104.05
C ASP A 8 33.43 101.22 -104.13
N GLU A 9 32.89 101.00 -105.33
CA GLU A 9 31.59 100.37 -105.54
C GLU A 9 31.64 98.85 -105.29
N VAL A 10 32.73 98.19 -105.71
CA VAL A 10 33.01 96.78 -105.36
C VAL A 10 33.22 96.63 -103.86
N ALA A 11 33.99 97.51 -103.22
CA ALA A 11 34.21 97.46 -101.78
C ALA A 11 32.92 97.69 -100.97
N ARG A 12 32.00 98.53 -101.46
CA ARG A 12 30.68 98.72 -100.84
C ARG A 12 29.78 97.49 -100.99
N SER A 13 29.76 96.89 -102.18
CA SER A 13 28.99 95.66 -102.43
C SER A 13 29.51 94.48 -101.59
N GLU A 14 30.82 94.36 -101.43
CA GLU A 14 31.44 93.34 -100.59
C GLU A 14 31.15 93.58 -99.10
N LEU A 15 31.11 94.85 -98.67
CA LEU A 15 30.81 95.20 -97.27
C LEU A 15 29.32 95.05 -96.95
N GLU A 16 28.42 95.29 -97.89
CA GLU A 16 26.99 94.96 -97.75
C GLU A 16 26.74 93.45 -97.76
N ALA A 17 27.43 92.69 -98.62
CA ALA A 17 27.38 91.22 -98.60
C ALA A 17 27.88 90.67 -97.26
N ALA A 18 29.01 91.15 -96.76
CA ALA A 18 29.54 90.75 -95.46
C ALA A 18 28.61 91.11 -94.30
N ARG A 19 27.91 92.25 -94.35
CA ARG A 19 26.91 92.63 -93.33
C ARG A 19 25.67 91.75 -93.37
N ALA A 20 25.20 91.38 -94.56
CA ALA A 20 24.08 90.46 -94.70
C ALA A 20 24.44 89.05 -94.17
N GLU A 21 25.65 88.58 -94.47
CA GLU A 21 26.16 87.28 -94.00
C GLU A 21 26.33 87.26 -92.46
N LEU A 22 26.78 88.37 -91.87
CA LEU A 22 26.92 88.51 -90.42
C LEU A 22 25.56 88.60 -89.71
N ALA A 23 24.56 89.22 -90.34
CA ALA A 23 23.19 89.24 -89.82
C ALA A 23 22.55 87.84 -89.83
N THR A 24 22.75 87.05 -90.89
CA THR A 24 22.27 85.66 -90.94
C THR A 24 22.95 84.78 -89.89
N LEU A 25 24.26 84.94 -89.67
CA LEU A 25 24.97 84.18 -88.64
C LEU A 25 24.50 84.54 -87.22
N LEU A 26 24.14 85.80 -86.97
CA LEU A 26 23.55 86.22 -85.69
C LEU A 26 22.15 85.63 -85.48
N GLU A 27 21.29 85.58 -86.51
CA GLU A 27 19.99 84.91 -86.43
C GLU A 27 20.15 83.40 -86.19
N GLU A 28 21.11 82.76 -86.85
CA GLU A 28 21.44 81.35 -86.62
C GLU A 28 21.97 81.09 -85.20
N GLU A 29 22.80 81.99 -84.67
CA GLU A 29 23.30 81.92 -83.30
C GLU A 29 22.18 82.11 -82.26
N GLU A 30 21.28 83.07 -82.47
CA GLU A 30 20.12 83.28 -81.59
C GLU A 30 19.15 82.10 -81.63
N ALA A 31 18.90 81.53 -82.82
CA ALA A 31 18.10 80.32 -82.97
C ALA A 31 18.75 79.11 -82.28
N ALA A 32 20.06 78.92 -82.45
CA ALA A 32 20.82 77.85 -81.79
C ALA A 32 20.80 78.00 -80.26
N LYS A 33 20.93 79.23 -79.75
CA LYS A 33 20.87 79.54 -78.33
C LYS A 33 19.49 79.25 -77.74
N LYS A 34 18.42 79.58 -78.46
CA LYS A 34 17.04 79.31 -78.04
C LYS A 34 16.75 77.80 -77.97
N VAL A 35 17.26 77.03 -78.94
CA VAL A 35 17.17 75.56 -78.93
C VAL A 35 17.98 74.97 -77.78
N ALA A 36 19.19 75.48 -77.53
CA ALA A 36 20.02 75.03 -76.41
C ALA A 36 19.34 75.31 -75.06
N LEU A 37 18.75 76.50 -74.88
CA LEU A 37 18.02 76.86 -73.67
C LEU A 37 16.82 75.94 -73.43
N SER A 38 16.03 75.67 -74.48
CA SER A 38 14.89 74.74 -74.40
C SER A 38 15.31 73.33 -73.98
N LYS A 39 16.45 72.83 -74.49
CA LYS A 39 17.00 71.52 -74.10
C LYS A 39 17.48 71.49 -72.66
N VAL A 40 18.05 72.60 -72.16
CA VAL A 40 18.45 72.74 -70.75
C VAL A 40 17.22 72.73 -69.84
N GLU A 41 16.15 73.45 -70.20
CA GLU A 41 14.91 73.47 -69.42
C GLU A 41 14.17 72.13 -69.41
N GLU A 42 14.26 71.36 -70.50
CA GLU A 42 13.72 70.00 -70.58
C GLU A 42 14.53 69.04 -69.67
N ARG A 43 15.86 69.10 -69.75
CA ARG A 43 16.77 68.37 -68.85
C ARG A 43 16.54 68.70 -67.38
N ASP A 44 16.32 69.97 -67.05
CA ASP A 44 16.04 70.40 -65.68
C ASP A 44 14.70 69.86 -65.15
N ARG A 45 13.68 69.74 -66.02
CA ARG A 45 12.40 69.11 -65.68
C ARG A 45 12.55 67.60 -65.45
N GLU A 46 13.30 66.91 -66.30
CA GLU A 46 13.62 65.48 -66.12
C GLU A 46 14.35 65.22 -64.80
N ILE A 47 15.38 66.03 -64.50
CA ILE A 47 16.17 65.92 -63.27
C ILE A 47 15.28 66.13 -62.04
N LYS A 48 14.40 67.13 -62.05
CA LYS A 48 13.44 67.37 -60.95
C LYS A 48 12.48 66.19 -60.75
N GLY A 49 12.01 65.57 -61.83
CA GLY A 49 11.20 64.35 -61.77
C GLY A 49 11.94 63.20 -61.09
N LEU A 50 13.16 62.91 -61.56
CA LEU A 50 14.00 61.84 -61.00
C LEU A 50 14.35 62.09 -59.53
N VAL A 51 14.61 63.33 -59.13
CA VAL A 51 14.86 63.68 -57.71
C VAL A 51 13.63 63.41 -56.85
N GLY A 52 12.43 63.73 -57.35
CA GLY A 52 11.16 63.42 -56.68
C GLY A 52 10.96 61.92 -56.47
N ASP A 53 11.21 61.13 -57.52
CA ASP A 53 11.10 59.66 -57.45
C ASP A 53 12.09 59.06 -56.47
N ILE A 54 13.35 59.52 -56.46
CA ILE A 54 14.38 59.08 -55.51
C ILE A 54 13.99 59.44 -54.07
N GLN A 55 13.43 60.62 -53.84
CA GLN A 55 12.95 61.02 -52.51
C GLN A 55 11.78 60.16 -52.05
N HIS A 56 10.84 59.83 -52.94
CA HIS A 56 9.73 58.96 -52.63
C HIS A 56 10.19 57.54 -52.28
N GLN A 57 11.08 56.96 -53.10
CA GLN A 57 11.66 55.63 -52.86
C GLN A 57 12.47 55.58 -51.56
N ASN A 58 13.24 56.63 -51.23
CA ASN A 58 13.96 56.70 -49.96
C ASN A 58 13.01 56.76 -48.76
N LYS A 59 11.88 57.47 -48.88
CA LYS A 59 10.86 57.51 -47.82
C LYS A 59 10.21 56.15 -47.61
N GLU A 60 9.86 55.44 -48.69
CA GLU A 60 9.31 54.08 -48.60
C GLU A 60 10.31 53.10 -48.00
N LYS A 61 11.59 53.18 -48.39
CA LYS A 61 12.66 52.36 -47.81
C LYS A 61 12.81 52.59 -46.31
N LEU A 62 12.73 53.83 -45.85
CA LEU A 62 12.77 54.17 -44.42
C LEU A 62 11.55 53.64 -43.67
N ASP A 63 10.34 53.74 -44.23
CA ASP A 63 9.13 53.19 -43.61
C ASP A 63 9.20 51.66 -43.50
N LEU A 64 9.67 50.99 -44.55
CA LEU A 64 9.91 49.54 -44.53
C LEU A 64 10.94 49.15 -43.48
N GLN A 65 12.04 49.89 -43.35
CA GLN A 65 13.07 49.63 -42.34
C GLN A 65 12.52 49.81 -40.91
N ALA A 66 11.68 50.82 -40.69
CA ALA A 66 11.01 51.02 -39.40
C ALA A 66 10.06 49.87 -39.06
N ARG A 67 9.23 49.42 -40.02
CA ARG A 67 8.34 48.27 -39.83
C ARG A 67 9.10 46.98 -39.53
N MET A 68 10.22 46.77 -40.22
CA MET A 68 11.08 45.59 -40.01
C MET A 68 11.65 45.58 -38.58
N THR A 69 12.09 46.74 -38.08
CA THR A 69 12.60 46.87 -36.71
C THR A 69 11.53 46.57 -35.65
N ILE A 70 10.29 47.02 -35.87
CA ILE A 70 9.17 46.72 -34.97
C ILE A 70 8.84 45.22 -34.98
N LEU A 71 8.83 44.59 -36.15
CA LEU A 71 8.60 43.15 -36.27
C LEU A 71 9.69 42.33 -35.56
N GLU A 72 10.95 42.72 -35.69
CA GLU A 72 12.08 42.09 -34.98
C GLU A 72 11.92 42.22 -33.45
N ALA A 73 11.52 43.40 -32.96
CA ALA A 73 11.27 43.61 -31.54
C ALA A 73 10.14 42.71 -31.00
N ASN A 74 9.00 42.66 -31.72
CA ASN A 74 7.86 41.82 -31.33
C ASN A 74 8.23 40.32 -31.34
N PHE A 75 8.99 39.87 -32.35
CA PHE A 75 9.44 38.49 -32.42
C PHE A 75 10.36 38.11 -31.26
N MET A 76 11.27 39.02 -30.87
CA MET A 76 12.14 38.81 -29.73
C MET A 76 11.36 38.76 -28.41
N GLU A 77 10.34 39.62 -28.22
CA GLU A 77 9.48 39.60 -27.04
C GLU A 77 8.66 38.30 -26.95
N GLU A 78 8.02 37.87 -28.04
CA GLU A 78 7.30 36.60 -28.10
C GLU A 78 8.22 35.41 -27.82
N LYS A 79 9.44 35.41 -28.40
CA LYS A 79 10.43 34.37 -28.15
C LYS A 79 10.80 34.29 -26.67
N THR A 80 11.10 35.41 -26.02
CA THR A 80 11.44 35.40 -24.58
C THR A 80 10.28 34.94 -23.70
N THR A 81 9.05 35.30 -24.06
CA THR A 81 7.84 34.88 -23.35
C THR A 81 7.62 33.37 -23.50
N LEU A 82 7.79 32.84 -24.71
CA LEU A 82 7.70 31.40 -24.97
C LEU A 82 8.81 30.61 -24.26
N GLU A 83 10.05 31.10 -24.27
CA GLU A 83 11.17 30.48 -23.55
C GLU A 83 10.91 30.43 -22.03
N LYS A 84 10.35 31.51 -21.47
CA LYS A 84 9.95 31.54 -20.05
C LYS A 84 8.85 30.53 -19.73
N ASN A 85 7.79 30.49 -20.52
CA ASN A 85 6.68 29.55 -20.33
C ASN A 85 7.15 28.09 -20.50
N LEU A 86 8.04 27.84 -21.46
CA LEU A 86 8.62 26.51 -21.66
C LEU A 86 9.49 26.10 -20.47
N SER A 87 10.33 27.02 -19.96
CA SER A 87 11.13 26.76 -18.77
C SER A 87 10.26 26.44 -17.56
N GLU A 88 9.20 27.22 -17.30
CA GLU A 88 8.27 26.99 -16.19
C GLU A 88 7.56 25.64 -16.29
N THR A 89 7.11 25.27 -17.50
CA THR A 89 6.44 23.97 -17.73
C THR A 89 7.41 22.80 -17.57
N VAL A 90 8.66 22.91 -18.03
CA VAL A 90 9.70 21.88 -17.82
C VAL A 90 9.97 21.71 -16.33
N THR A 91 10.16 22.78 -15.56
CA THR A 91 10.35 22.67 -14.11
C THR A 91 9.16 22.05 -13.39
N ASN A 92 7.92 22.38 -13.81
CA ASN A 92 6.73 21.78 -13.22
C ASN A 92 6.66 20.27 -13.53
N LEU A 93 6.91 19.86 -14.77
CA LEU A 93 6.93 18.44 -15.15
C LEU A 93 8.04 17.65 -14.46
N GLU A 94 9.22 18.25 -14.28
CA GLU A 94 10.31 17.64 -13.52
C GLU A 94 9.93 17.46 -12.04
N SER A 95 9.27 18.45 -11.44
CA SER A 95 8.77 18.35 -10.07
C SER A 95 7.66 17.29 -9.92
N GLU A 96 6.73 17.20 -10.87
CA GLU A 96 5.69 16.17 -10.89
C GLU A 96 6.28 14.77 -11.08
N LYS A 97 7.29 14.64 -11.95
CA LYS A 97 8.01 13.38 -12.16
C LYS A 97 8.76 12.94 -10.91
N ALA A 98 9.41 13.87 -10.20
CA ALA A 98 10.08 13.58 -8.94
C ALA A 98 9.08 13.11 -7.86
N ALA A 99 7.94 13.80 -7.73
CA ALA A 99 6.86 13.40 -6.81
C ALA A 99 6.28 12.02 -7.18
N HIS A 100 6.12 11.72 -8.46
CA HIS A 100 5.68 10.39 -8.91
C HIS A 100 6.68 9.28 -8.57
N GLN A 101 7.99 9.52 -8.71
CA GLN A 101 9.00 8.53 -8.36
C GLN A 101 9.07 8.28 -6.84
N GLU A 102 8.89 9.33 -6.04
CA GLU A 102 8.88 9.22 -4.58
C GLU A 102 7.64 8.43 -4.08
N THR A 103 6.48 8.68 -4.68
CA THR A 103 5.25 7.90 -4.39
C THR A 103 5.37 6.43 -4.84
N GLU A 104 5.97 6.13 -5.99
CA GLU A 104 6.25 4.75 -6.40
C GLU A 104 7.20 4.02 -5.44
N ALA A 105 8.26 4.70 -4.97
CA ALA A 105 9.20 4.13 -4.00
C ALA A 105 8.51 3.86 -2.64
N ALA A 106 7.66 4.78 -2.18
CA ALA A 106 6.86 4.61 -0.97
C ALA A 106 5.87 3.43 -1.09
N LEU A 107 5.22 3.28 -2.25
CA LEU A 107 4.33 2.15 -2.55
C LEU A 107 5.08 0.81 -2.57
N GLY A 108 6.30 0.76 -3.12
CA GLY A 108 7.14 -0.43 -3.09
C GLY A 108 7.53 -0.86 -1.67
N GLN A 109 7.90 0.09 -0.81
CA GLN A 109 8.24 -0.18 0.60
C GLN A 109 7.01 -0.64 1.40
N THR A 110 5.86 0.01 1.23
CA THR A 110 4.62 -0.39 1.91
C THR A 110 4.19 -1.80 1.49
N SER A 111 4.27 -2.14 0.20
CA SER A 111 4.00 -3.48 -0.33
C SER A 111 4.86 -4.57 0.33
N ASN A 112 6.18 -4.35 0.42
CA ASN A 112 7.09 -5.30 1.09
C ASN A 112 6.73 -5.47 2.58
N THR A 113 6.45 -4.38 3.30
CA THR A 113 6.10 -4.48 4.73
C THR A 113 4.75 -5.16 4.99
N VAL A 114 3.77 -5.02 4.09
CA VAL A 114 2.49 -5.74 4.19
C VAL A 114 2.72 -7.24 3.98
N THR A 115 3.57 -7.60 3.03
CA THR A 115 3.93 -9.00 2.74
C THR A 115 4.63 -9.65 3.94
N ASP A 116 5.63 -8.99 4.52
CA ASP A 116 6.34 -9.48 5.71
C ASP A 116 5.42 -9.64 6.93
N ARG A 117 4.51 -8.68 7.13
CA ARG A 117 3.50 -8.74 8.22
C ARG A 117 2.54 -9.91 8.02
N ASN A 118 2.08 -10.14 6.80
CA ASN A 118 1.19 -11.27 6.49
C ASN A 118 1.89 -12.61 6.74
N VAL A 119 3.17 -12.73 6.37
CA VAL A 119 3.99 -13.92 6.69
C VAL A 119 4.09 -14.11 8.21
N SER A 120 4.38 -13.05 8.96
CA SER A 120 4.49 -13.10 10.43
C SER A 120 3.16 -13.49 11.10
N LEU A 121 2.03 -12.92 10.67
CA LEU A 121 0.69 -13.29 11.15
C LEU A 121 0.35 -14.75 10.83
N MET A 122 0.72 -15.23 9.65
CA MET A 122 0.50 -16.62 9.24
C MET A 122 1.32 -17.59 10.13
N GLN A 123 2.58 -17.25 10.42
CA GLN A 123 3.42 -18.03 11.33
C GLN A 123 2.84 -18.09 12.76
N LEU A 124 2.35 -16.96 13.30
CA LEU A 124 1.69 -16.92 14.61
C LEU A 124 0.41 -17.76 14.64
N ARG A 125 -0.46 -17.64 13.63
CA ARG A 125 -1.68 -18.46 13.51
C ARG A 125 -1.37 -19.95 13.46
N TRP A 126 -0.34 -20.33 12.72
CA TRP A 126 0.08 -21.72 12.62
C TRP A 126 0.70 -22.25 13.92
N ARG A 127 1.46 -21.41 14.64
CA ARG A 127 1.98 -21.74 15.97
C ARG A 127 0.86 -21.93 16.99
N ILE A 128 -0.16 -21.08 16.97
CA ILE A 128 -1.39 -21.22 17.77
C ILE A 128 -2.05 -22.58 17.50
N LYS A 129 -2.30 -22.93 16.24
CA LYS A 129 -2.94 -24.20 15.88
C LYS A 129 -2.15 -25.41 16.41
N ARG A 130 -0.82 -25.42 16.25
CA ARG A 130 0.04 -26.47 16.81
C ARG A 130 -0.05 -26.56 18.33
N LEU A 131 -0.13 -25.43 19.02
CA LEU A 131 -0.24 -25.39 20.48
C LEU A 131 -1.60 -25.89 20.95
N GLU A 132 -2.68 -25.54 20.25
CA GLU A 132 -4.03 -26.08 20.48
C GLU A 132 -4.06 -27.60 20.30
N ASP A 133 -3.45 -28.12 19.23
CA ASP A 133 -3.34 -29.57 19.00
C ASP A 133 -2.54 -30.27 20.11
N LYS A 134 -1.44 -29.67 20.57
CA LYS A 134 -0.65 -30.18 21.70
C LYS A 134 -1.46 -30.17 23.00
N MET A 135 -2.17 -29.08 23.28
CA MET A 135 -3.04 -28.98 24.46
C MET A 135 -4.14 -30.02 24.44
N LYS A 136 -4.77 -30.24 23.28
CA LYS A 136 -5.81 -31.25 23.12
C LYS A 136 -5.27 -32.65 23.43
N LYS A 137 -4.12 -33.00 22.85
CA LYS A 137 -3.44 -34.28 23.13
C LYS A 137 -3.09 -34.46 24.61
N ALA A 138 -2.52 -33.44 25.24
CA ALA A 138 -2.19 -33.48 26.67
C ALA A 138 -3.45 -33.62 27.53
N ASN A 139 -4.54 -32.95 27.18
CA ASN A 139 -5.81 -33.05 27.89
C ASN A 139 -6.47 -34.44 27.73
N ASP A 140 -6.40 -35.03 26.53
CA ASP A 140 -6.87 -36.40 26.28
C ASP A 140 -6.05 -37.41 27.10
N GLN A 141 -4.73 -37.23 27.18
CA GLN A 141 -3.85 -38.02 28.04
C GLN A 141 -4.21 -37.89 29.52
N LEU A 142 -4.43 -36.66 30.01
CA LEU A 142 -4.89 -36.41 31.38
C LEU A 142 -6.21 -37.10 31.69
N ARG A 143 -7.15 -37.08 30.76
CA ARG A 143 -8.45 -37.74 30.93
C ARG A 143 -8.29 -39.25 31.03
N ASN A 144 -7.46 -39.85 30.18
CA ASN A 144 -7.20 -41.28 30.19
C ASN A 144 -6.47 -41.71 31.47
N ALA A 145 -5.40 -41.01 31.85
CA ALA A 145 -4.65 -41.29 33.08
C ALA A 145 -5.54 -41.15 34.33
N ASN A 146 -6.40 -40.13 34.40
CA ASN A 146 -7.38 -40.01 35.48
C ASN A 146 -8.37 -41.17 35.52
N SER A 147 -8.84 -41.64 34.35
CA SER A 147 -9.73 -42.81 34.28
C SER A 147 -9.04 -44.06 34.81
N VAL A 148 -7.78 -44.29 34.43
CA VAL A 148 -6.97 -45.43 34.91
C VAL A 148 -6.75 -45.31 36.42
N ARG A 149 -6.34 -44.14 36.91
CA ARG A 149 -6.15 -43.86 38.34
C ARG A 149 -7.42 -44.18 39.15
N ASN A 150 -8.57 -43.69 38.71
CA ASN A 150 -9.84 -43.93 39.39
C ASN A 150 -10.24 -45.41 39.39
N TYR A 151 -9.98 -46.12 38.28
CA TYR A 151 -10.19 -47.57 38.20
C TYR A 151 -9.30 -48.32 39.20
N LEU A 152 -7.99 -48.04 39.19
CA LEU A 152 -7.03 -48.64 40.12
C LEU A 152 -7.42 -48.37 41.59
N GLN A 153 -7.79 -47.14 41.91
CA GLN A 153 -8.22 -46.77 43.27
C GLN A 153 -9.48 -47.51 43.71
N THR A 154 -10.44 -47.70 42.79
CA THR A 154 -11.67 -48.48 43.07
C THR A 154 -11.34 -49.96 43.30
N GLU A 155 -10.46 -50.54 42.48
CA GLU A 155 -10.09 -51.94 42.56
C GLU A 155 -9.28 -52.24 43.84
N MET A 156 -8.37 -51.34 44.23
CA MET A 156 -7.68 -51.44 45.52
C MET A 156 -8.67 -51.38 46.69
N GLY A 157 -9.69 -50.51 46.63
CA GLY A 157 -10.74 -50.46 47.65
C GLY A 157 -11.49 -51.80 47.78
N ARG A 158 -11.87 -52.40 46.66
CA ARG A 158 -12.54 -53.72 46.63
C ARG A 158 -11.63 -54.83 47.18
N LEU A 159 -10.35 -54.82 46.84
CA LEU A 159 -9.38 -55.77 47.37
C LEU A 159 -9.16 -55.59 48.87
N GLY A 160 -9.09 -54.34 49.35
CA GLY A 160 -9.01 -54.01 50.76
C GLY A 160 -10.22 -54.54 51.55
N ASP A 161 -11.44 -54.33 51.05
CA ASP A 161 -12.67 -54.86 51.66
C ASP A 161 -12.69 -56.39 51.64
N SER A 162 -12.28 -57.01 50.53
CA SER A 162 -12.19 -58.47 50.40
C SER A 162 -11.16 -59.05 51.37
N LYS A 163 -9.98 -58.42 51.50
CA LYS A 163 -8.94 -58.80 52.45
C LYS A 163 -9.46 -58.69 53.89
N ALA A 164 -10.15 -57.60 54.22
CA ALA A 164 -10.73 -57.41 55.55
C ALA A 164 -11.74 -58.52 55.91
N LYS A 165 -12.55 -58.97 54.95
CA LYS A 165 -13.48 -60.10 55.13
C LYS A 165 -12.74 -61.42 55.35
N LEU A 166 -11.74 -61.75 54.54
CA LEU A 166 -10.93 -62.96 54.72
C LEU A 166 -10.20 -62.96 56.07
N ALA A 167 -9.62 -61.83 56.46
CA ALA A 167 -8.96 -61.68 57.76
C ALA A 167 -9.93 -61.88 58.93
N LYS A 168 -11.19 -61.45 58.78
CA LYS A 168 -12.24 -61.73 59.76
C LYS A 168 -12.57 -63.22 59.83
N GLN A 169 -12.77 -63.87 58.68
CA GLN A 169 -13.03 -65.32 58.61
C GLN A 169 -11.88 -66.14 59.23
N ALA A 170 -10.63 -65.75 58.99
CA ALA A 170 -9.45 -66.40 59.59
C ALA A 170 -9.43 -66.28 61.13
N ARG A 171 -9.86 -65.14 61.69
CA ARG A 171 -10.02 -64.96 63.14
C ARG A 171 -11.17 -65.81 63.69
N GLU A 172 -12.33 -65.77 63.05
CA GLU A 172 -13.51 -66.56 63.45
C GLU A 172 -13.20 -68.07 63.45
N LEU A 173 -12.45 -68.57 62.44
CA LEU A 173 -11.98 -69.96 62.43
C LEU A 173 -11.00 -70.24 63.57
N THR A 174 -10.15 -69.28 63.92
CA THR A 174 -9.20 -69.43 65.04
C THR A 174 -9.94 -69.56 66.38
N GLU A 175 -10.91 -68.69 66.62
CA GLU A 175 -11.78 -68.74 67.79
C GLU A 175 -12.59 -70.04 67.84
N LEU A 176 -13.14 -70.49 66.70
CA LEU A 176 -13.85 -71.77 66.60
C LEU A 176 -12.92 -72.95 66.93
N THR A 177 -11.66 -72.90 66.47
CA THR A 177 -10.66 -73.95 66.76
C THR A 177 -10.41 -74.02 68.27
N GLU A 178 -10.29 -72.87 68.93
CA GLU A 178 -10.04 -72.77 70.37
C GLU A 178 -11.24 -73.23 71.20
N GLN A 179 -12.46 -72.83 70.81
CA GLN A 179 -13.70 -73.27 71.44
C GLN A 179 -13.89 -74.78 71.33
N GLN A 180 -13.75 -75.34 70.12
CA GLN A 180 -13.81 -76.78 69.93
C GLN A 180 -12.75 -77.46 70.79
N ARG A 181 -11.49 -77.03 70.74
CA ARG A 181 -10.42 -77.63 71.57
C ARG A 181 -10.77 -77.64 73.07
N ALA A 182 -11.38 -76.58 73.60
CA ALA A 182 -11.80 -76.49 74.99
C ALA A 182 -12.98 -77.43 75.32
N GLU A 183 -14.02 -77.46 74.50
CA GLU A 183 -15.18 -78.36 74.66
C GLU A 183 -14.75 -79.83 74.65
N LEU A 184 -13.77 -80.17 73.81
CA LEU A 184 -13.29 -81.54 73.64
C LEU A 184 -12.40 -81.99 74.78
N GLN A 185 -11.56 -81.09 75.32
CA GLN A 185 -10.82 -81.38 76.55
C GLN A 185 -11.78 -81.68 77.71
N SER A 186 -12.89 -80.92 77.81
CA SER A 186 -13.94 -81.17 78.80
C SER A 186 -14.63 -82.53 78.58
N MET A 187 -15.02 -82.85 77.34
CA MET A 187 -15.70 -84.11 77.03
C MET A 187 -14.79 -85.34 77.23
N HIS A 188 -13.50 -85.24 76.89
CA HIS A 188 -12.51 -86.29 77.13
C HIS A 188 -12.36 -86.60 78.63
N LEU A 189 -12.34 -85.57 79.48
CA LEU A 189 -12.27 -85.72 80.94
C LEU A 189 -13.52 -86.43 81.50
N LEU A 190 -14.71 -86.11 80.98
CA LEU A 190 -15.98 -86.78 81.33
C LEU A 190 -16.01 -88.26 80.92
N MET A 191 -15.58 -88.59 79.70
CA MET A 191 -15.62 -89.97 79.19
C MET A 191 -14.58 -90.90 79.84
N LYS A 192 -13.41 -90.37 80.24
CA LYS A 192 -12.40 -91.12 81.01
C LYS A 192 -12.94 -91.69 82.33
N GLY A 193 -13.98 -91.08 82.91
CA GLY A 193 -14.63 -91.54 84.13
C GLY A 193 -15.67 -92.64 83.95
N SER A 194 -15.97 -93.08 82.72
CA SER A 194 -17.15 -93.93 82.43
C SER A 194 -16.88 -95.30 81.75
N ASN A 195 -15.62 -95.78 81.73
CA ASN A 195 -15.24 -97.11 81.20
C ASN A 195 -15.66 -97.40 79.73
N LYS A 196 -15.68 -96.38 78.86
CA LYS A 196 -16.01 -96.50 77.42
C LYS A 196 -14.82 -96.16 76.53
N GLU A 197 -13.72 -96.90 76.63
CA GLU A 197 -12.45 -96.61 75.93
C GLU A 197 -12.59 -96.56 74.40
N GLU A 198 -13.39 -97.42 73.80
CA GLU A 198 -13.58 -97.48 72.33
C GLU A 198 -14.24 -96.19 71.79
N GLN A 199 -15.22 -95.63 72.51
CA GLN A 199 -15.87 -94.35 72.17
C GLN A 199 -14.93 -93.16 72.37
N VAL A 200 -14.02 -93.22 73.35
CA VAL A 200 -12.99 -92.20 73.56
C VAL A 200 -12.00 -92.18 72.39
N GLU A 201 -11.64 -93.35 71.86
CA GLU A 201 -10.70 -93.45 70.74
C GLU A 201 -11.31 -92.96 69.42
N GLU A 202 -12.56 -93.34 69.12
CA GLU A 202 -13.27 -92.91 67.92
C GLU A 202 -13.51 -91.39 67.92
N PHE A 203 -13.89 -90.82 69.07
CA PHE A 203 -13.99 -89.39 69.28
C PHE A 203 -12.64 -88.67 69.11
N GLY A 204 -11.55 -89.25 69.62
CA GLY A 204 -10.20 -88.72 69.45
C GLY A 204 -9.67 -88.77 68.00
N LYS A 205 -10.16 -89.70 67.17
CA LYS A 205 -9.88 -89.75 65.72
C LYS A 205 -10.66 -88.67 64.98
N ALA A 206 -11.98 -88.60 65.16
CA ALA A 206 -12.83 -87.58 64.56
C ALA A 206 -12.35 -86.16 64.88
N MET A 207 -11.76 -85.97 66.07
CA MET A 207 -11.21 -84.67 66.45
C MET A 207 -9.89 -84.29 65.80
N ARG A 208 -9.01 -85.26 65.55
CA ARG A 208 -7.79 -85.00 64.80
C ARG A 208 -8.13 -84.62 63.35
N GLU A 209 -9.06 -85.33 62.74
CA GLU A 209 -9.56 -85.03 61.39
C GLU A 209 -10.16 -83.62 61.31
N LYS A 210 -11.00 -83.22 62.28
CA LYS A 210 -11.56 -81.86 62.33
C LYS A 210 -10.52 -80.78 62.60
N ALA A 211 -9.53 -81.06 63.45
CA ALA A 211 -8.43 -80.13 63.70
C ALA A 211 -7.54 -79.95 62.46
N GLU A 212 -7.31 -81.03 61.70
CA GLU A 212 -6.59 -81.01 60.41
C GLU A 212 -7.38 -80.22 59.35
N GLU A 213 -8.69 -80.45 59.21
CA GLU A 213 -9.55 -79.70 58.28
C GLU A 213 -9.54 -78.18 58.57
N ILE A 214 -9.65 -77.80 59.85
CA ILE A 214 -9.58 -76.38 60.26
C ILE A 214 -8.17 -75.81 60.04
N HIS A 215 -7.12 -76.60 60.25
CA HIS A 215 -5.76 -76.18 59.97
C HIS A 215 -5.54 -75.93 58.48
N GLU A 216 -6.00 -76.83 57.62
CA GLU A 216 -5.94 -76.68 56.16
C GLU A 216 -6.69 -75.42 55.69
N LEU A 217 -7.91 -75.20 56.18
CA LEU A 217 -8.69 -73.99 55.87
C LEU A 217 -7.97 -72.71 56.32
N ARG A 218 -7.30 -72.74 57.48
CA ARG A 218 -6.53 -71.60 57.96
C ARG A 218 -5.31 -71.32 57.09
N VAL A 219 -4.60 -72.36 56.65
CA VAL A 219 -3.46 -72.23 55.72
C VAL A 219 -3.94 -71.65 54.39
N GLN A 220 -5.02 -72.17 53.81
CA GLN A 220 -5.59 -71.65 52.56
C GLN A 220 -5.99 -70.17 52.67
N LEU A 221 -6.63 -69.76 53.78
CA LEU A 221 -6.95 -68.36 54.02
C LEU A 221 -5.70 -67.48 54.20
N GLY A 222 -4.64 -68.02 54.81
CA GLY A 222 -3.34 -67.35 54.92
C GLY A 222 -2.74 -67.09 53.54
N ASP A 223 -2.68 -68.11 52.69
CA ASP A 223 -2.16 -68.00 51.32
C ASP A 223 -2.98 -67.01 50.48
N GLU A 224 -4.31 -67.01 50.62
CA GLU A 224 -5.18 -66.04 49.94
C GLU A 224 -4.98 -64.60 50.44
N LEU A 225 -4.73 -64.41 51.73
CA LEU A 225 -4.42 -63.10 52.30
C LEU A 225 -3.09 -62.57 51.77
N ASP A 226 -2.05 -63.40 51.75
CA ASP A 226 -0.73 -63.05 51.24
C ASP A 226 -0.80 -62.73 49.73
N ALA A 227 -1.56 -63.52 48.95
CA ALA A 227 -1.78 -63.24 47.53
C ALA A 227 -2.50 -61.91 47.29
N LYS A 228 -3.48 -61.55 48.14
CA LYS A 228 -4.15 -60.24 48.06
C LYS A 228 -3.23 -59.11 48.45
N ASP A 229 -2.34 -59.31 49.42
CA ASP A 229 -1.36 -58.30 49.82
C ASP A 229 -0.36 -57.99 48.73
N GLU A 230 0.16 -59.01 48.07
CA GLU A 230 1.03 -58.81 46.92
C GLU A 230 0.27 -58.11 45.77
N ARG A 231 -1.01 -58.48 45.54
CA ARG A 231 -1.83 -57.80 44.52
C ARG A 231 -2.08 -56.33 44.85
N ILE A 232 -2.36 -55.99 46.10
CA ILE A 232 -2.53 -54.61 46.56
C ILE A 232 -1.24 -53.83 46.35
N ARG A 233 -0.09 -54.39 46.76
CA ARG A 233 1.22 -53.77 46.59
C ARG A 233 1.52 -53.45 45.11
N ILE A 234 1.28 -54.39 44.20
CA ILE A 234 1.47 -54.17 42.76
C ILE A 234 0.56 -53.04 42.25
N LEU A 235 -0.70 -53.00 42.70
CA LEU A 235 -1.64 -51.94 42.31
C LEU A 235 -1.27 -50.57 42.89
N GLU A 236 -0.72 -50.52 44.10
CA GLU A 236 -0.20 -49.29 44.71
C GLU A 236 0.97 -48.73 43.89
N GLU A 237 1.89 -49.59 43.44
CA GLU A 237 3.00 -49.19 42.56
C GLU A 237 2.47 -48.67 41.21
N GLN A 238 1.51 -49.37 40.60
CA GLN A 238 0.86 -48.91 39.37
C GLN A 238 0.15 -47.57 39.55
N LEU A 239 -0.52 -47.37 40.69
CA LEU A 239 -1.20 -46.12 41.03
C LEU A 239 -0.19 -44.98 41.20
N LEU A 240 0.93 -45.23 41.89
CA LEU A 240 1.99 -44.25 42.06
C LEU A 240 2.57 -43.82 40.71
N ASN A 241 2.89 -44.78 39.84
CA ASN A 241 3.40 -44.50 38.50
C ASN A 241 2.39 -43.70 37.66
N THR A 242 1.12 -44.13 37.64
CA THR A 242 0.04 -43.42 36.92
C THR A 242 -0.17 -42.01 37.45
N THR A 243 -0.01 -41.81 38.76
CA THR A 243 -0.14 -40.49 39.40
C THR A 243 1.02 -39.57 39.01
N SER A 244 2.25 -40.08 38.97
CA SER A 244 3.41 -39.34 38.48
C SER A 244 3.26 -38.92 37.01
N GLU A 245 2.81 -39.83 36.15
CA GLU A 245 2.54 -39.53 34.74
C GLU A 245 1.43 -38.48 34.56
N LEU A 246 0.42 -38.52 35.44
CA LEU A 246 -0.66 -37.54 35.45
C LEU A 246 -0.15 -36.14 35.81
N ASP A 247 0.70 -36.02 36.82
CA ASP A 247 1.30 -34.76 37.25
C ASP A 247 2.18 -34.16 36.14
N ASP A 248 3.02 -34.97 35.49
CA ASP A 248 3.84 -34.56 34.35
C ASP A 248 2.97 -34.06 33.18
N SER A 249 1.91 -34.80 32.85
CA SER A 249 0.96 -34.42 31.79
C SER A 249 0.22 -33.13 32.15
N GLN A 250 -0.11 -32.93 33.43
CA GLN A 250 -0.77 -31.71 33.91
C GLN A 250 0.16 -30.50 33.79
N GLU A 251 1.44 -30.68 34.09
CA GLU A 251 2.44 -29.64 33.92
C GLU A 251 2.68 -29.32 32.44
N GLN A 252 2.73 -30.32 31.56
CA GLN A 252 2.82 -30.12 30.12
C GLN A 252 1.61 -29.34 29.58
N TYR A 253 0.39 -29.67 30.04
CA TYR A 253 -0.83 -28.94 29.67
C TYR A 253 -0.76 -27.47 30.13
N LYS A 254 -0.33 -27.21 31.37
CA LYS A 254 -0.14 -25.84 31.89
C LYS A 254 0.87 -25.05 31.07
N LYS A 255 2.03 -25.64 30.73
CA LYS A 255 3.06 -25.02 29.90
C LYS A 255 2.54 -24.71 28.49
N ALA A 256 1.83 -25.65 27.87
CA ALA A 256 1.24 -25.46 26.55
C ALA A 256 0.16 -24.36 26.56
N LYS A 257 -0.68 -24.31 27.60
CA LYS A 257 -1.69 -23.26 27.80
C LYS A 257 -1.06 -21.87 27.94
N ALA A 258 -0.04 -21.73 28.77
CA ALA A 258 0.67 -20.47 28.94
C ALA A 258 1.33 -19.98 27.63
N ALA A 259 1.94 -20.90 26.87
CA ALA A 259 2.52 -20.60 25.56
C ALA A 259 1.45 -20.17 24.54
N LEU A 260 0.29 -20.83 24.55
CA LEU A 260 -0.84 -20.48 23.69
C LEU A 260 -1.36 -19.07 24.00
N GLU A 261 -1.58 -18.75 25.27
CA GLU A 261 -2.04 -17.42 25.70
C GLU A 261 -1.04 -16.32 25.31
N THR A 262 0.25 -16.57 25.47
CA THR A 262 1.31 -15.64 25.08
C THR A 262 1.31 -15.40 23.57
N THR A 263 1.29 -16.48 22.77
CA THR A 263 1.26 -16.39 21.29
C THR A 263 -0.03 -15.72 20.79
N ARG A 264 -1.17 -15.94 21.48
CA ARG A 264 -2.44 -15.30 21.15
C ARG A 264 -2.44 -13.80 21.44
N ARG A 265 -1.83 -13.38 22.55
CA ARG A 265 -1.60 -11.94 22.83
C ARG A 265 -0.70 -11.30 21.77
N GLU A 266 0.40 -11.97 21.40
CA GLU A 266 1.27 -11.50 20.32
C GLU A 266 0.49 -11.33 19.00
N LEU A 267 -0.32 -12.31 18.61
CA LEU A 267 -1.17 -12.22 17.42
C LEU A 267 -2.12 -11.02 17.50
N MET A 268 -2.80 -10.81 18.63
CA MET A 268 -3.70 -9.66 18.81
C MET A 268 -2.95 -8.34 18.65
N THR A 269 -1.83 -8.16 19.34
CA THR A 269 -1.04 -6.92 19.24
C THR A 269 -0.50 -6.69 17.83
N HIS A 270 -0.07 -7.73 17.12
CA HIS A 270 0.36 -7.62 15.72
C HIS A 270 -0.82 -7.25 14.81
N SER A 271 -2.00 -7.84 15.02
CA SER A 271 -3.20 -7.54 14.25
C SER A 271 -3.69 -6.11 14.48
N GLU A 272 -3.68 -5.62 15.72
CA GLU A 272 -4.07 -4.25 16.08
C GLU A 272 -3.09 -3.23 15.49
N ARG A 273 -1.78 -3.48 15.58
CA ARG A 273 -0.77 -2.62 14.93
C ARG A 273 -0.93 -2.60 13.41
N ALA A 274 -1.27 -3.72 12.80
CA ALA A 274 -1.52 -3.79 11.37
C ALA A 274 -2.79 -3.00 10.99
N ALA A 275 -3.88 -3.15 11.75
CA ALA A 275 -5.12 -2.42 11.54
C ALA A 275 -4.91 -0.90 11.65
N ARG A 276 -4.26 -0.42 12.71
CA ARG A 276 -3.96 1.01 12.90
C ARG A 276 -3.12 1.59 11.76
N LYS A 277 -2.15 0.84 11.25
CA LYS A 277 -1.34 1.30 10.11
C LYS A 277 -2.13 1.35 8.80
N MET A 278 -3.04 0.41 8.57
CA MET A 278 -3.93 0.47 7.40
C MET A 278 -4.94 1.62 7.51
N GLU A 279 -5.43 1.88 8.71
CA GLU A 279 -6.32 3.01 8.99
C GLU A 279 -5.62 4.35 8.76
N ALA A 280 -4.40 4.53 9.28
CA ALA A 280 -3.59 5.72 9.02
C ALA A 280 -3.31 5.92 7.51
N ALA A 281 -2.93 4.85 6.80
CA ALA A 281 -2.71 4.93 5.35
C ALA A 281 -3.99 5.28 4.58
N ARG A 282 -5.16 4.82 5.06
CA ARG A 282 -6.46 5.18 4.48
C ARG A 282 -6.80 6.64 4.75
N GLU A 283 -6.54 7.15 5.94
CA GLU A 283 -6.73 8.56 6.29
C GLU A 283 -5.82 9.47 5.44
N GLU A 284 -4.54 9.11 5.27
CA GLU A 284 -3.60 9.82 4.39
C GLU A 284 -4.11 9.87 2.94
N LEU A 285 -4.57 8.73 2.40
CA LEU A 285 -5.14 8.67 1.04
C LEU A 285 -6.39 9.56 0.90
N MET A 286 -7.28 9.56 1.90
CA MET A 286 -8.46 10.42 1.89
C MET A 286 -8.06 11.91 1.92
N HIS A 287 -7.05 12.28 2.71
CA HIS A 287 -6.52 13.65 2.72
C HIS A 287 -5.90 14.05 1.38
N GLU A 288 -5.11 13.17 0.75
CA GLU A 288 -4.56 13.42 -0.59
C GLU A 288 -5.65 13.56 -1.65
N MET A 289 -6.69 12.71 -1.60
CA MET A 289 -7.83 12.80 -2.50
C MET A 289 -8.57 14.13 -2.35
N HIS A 290 -8.85 14.56 -1.12
CA HIS A 290 -9.48 15.85 -0.86
C HIS A 290 -8.59 17.01 -1.32
N ALA A 291 -7.27 16.96 -1.09
CA ALA A 291 -6.35 17.98 -1.57
C ALA A 291 -6.34 18.08 -3.11
N ARG A 292 -6.35 16.94 -3.81
CA ARG A 292 -6.47 16.90 -5.28
C ARG A 292 -7.81 17.45 -5.76
N GLU A 293 -8.90 17.10 -5.08
CA GLU A 293 -10.24 17.60 -5.37
C GLU A 293 -10.33 19.12 -5.22
N GLU A 294 -9.76 19.69 -4.15
CA GLU A 294 -9.68 21.14 -3.95
C GLU A 294 -8.89 21.84 -5.07
N VAL A 295 -7.75 21.27 -5.49
CA VAL A 295 -6.95 21.82 -6.58
C VAL A 295 -7.75 21.80 -7.90
N MET A 296 -8.45 20.69 -8.19
CA MET A 296 -9.30 20.59 -9.37
C MET A 296 -10.48 21.57 -9.32
N GLN A 297 -11.14 21.73 -8.18
CA GLN A 297 -12.22 22.71 -8.00
C GLN A 297 -11.70 24.13 -8.25
N LYS A 298 -10.56 24.51 -7.66
CA LYS A 298 -9.93 25.82 -7.94
C LYS A 298 -9.59 26.01 -9.42
N LYS A 299 -9.16 24.95 -10.11
CA LYS A 299 -8.87 25.01 -11.56
C LYS A 299 -10.15 25.17 -12.38
N LEU A 300 -11.22 24.45 -12.04
CA LEU A 300 -12.54 24.59 -12.67
C LEU A 300 -13.10 25.99 -12.47
N GLU A 301 -13.03 26.56 -11.26
CA GLU A 301 -13.47 27.93 -10.98
C GLU A 301 -12.71 28.96 -11.83
N LYS A 302 -11.39 28.80 -11.97
CA LYS A 302 -10.58 29.67 -12.83
C LYS A 302 -10.98 29.57 -14.30
N MET A 303 -11.23 28.36 -14.80
CA MET A 303 -11.68 28.14 -16.18
C MET A 303 -13.08 28.73 -16.42
N HIS A 304 -14.01 28.57 -15.46
CA HIS A 304 -15.33 29.18 -15.55
C HIS A 304 -15.26 30.72 -15.62
N LYS A 305 -14.47 31.36 -14.74
CA LYS A 305 -14.24 32.81 -14.78
C LYS A 305 -13.63 33.27 -16.11
N ALA A 306 -12.65 32.53 -16.63
CA ALA A 306 -12.05 32.84 -17.93
C ALA A 306 -13.06 32.73 -19.08
N ALA A 307 -13.94 31.71 -19.04
CA ALA A 307 -15.00 31.52 -20.02
C ALA A 307 -16.06 32.62 -19.95
N GLU A 308 -16.44 33.08 -18.74
CA GLU A 308 -17.35 34.22 -18.56
C GLU A 308 -16.76 35.51 -19.16
N ILE A 309 -15.49 35.81 -18.87
CA ILE A 309 -14.80 36.98 -19.43
C ILE A 309 -14.75 36.89 -20.97
N ALA A 310 -14.42 35.72 -21.52
CA ALA A 310 -14.38 35.52 -22.97
C ALA A 310 -15.77 35.68 -23.61
N ALA A 311 -16.83 35.19 -22.97
CA ALA A 311 -18.20 35.37 -23.43
C ALA A 311 -18.63 36.84 -23.41
N GLU A 312 -18.29 37.59 -22.35
CA GLU A 312 -18.53 39.04 -22.29
C GLU A 312 -17.78 39.81 -23.37
N GLN A 313 -16.50 39.47 -23.61
CA GLN A 313 -15.70 40.07 -24.67
C GLN A 313 -16.31 39.81 -26.05
N TYR A 314 -16.70 38.57 -26.32
CA TYR A 314 -17.36 38.20 -27.57
C TYR A 314 -18.68 38.97 -27.77
N ALA A 315 -19.51 39.07 -26.71
CA ALA A 315 -20.75 39.83 -26.75
C ALA A 315 -20.53 41.32 -27.05
N ARG A 316 -19.50 41.94 -26.44
CA ARG A 316 -19.10 43.33 -26.71
C ARG A 316 -18.64 43.50 -28.16
N GLU A 317 -17.78 42.62 -28.65
CA GLU A 317 -17.31 42.67 -30.04
C GLU A 317 -18.45 42.52 -31.05
N THR A 318 -19.41 41.61 -30.80
CA THR A 318 -20.59 41.46 -31.66
C THR A 318 -21.47 42.71 -31.64
N ALA A 319 -21.73 43.30 -30.47
CA ALA A 319 -22.50 44.53 -30.35
C ALA A 319 -21.79 45.71 -31.04
N GLU A 320 -20.46 45.80 -30.95
CA GLU A 320 -19.68 46.83 -31.63
C GLU A 320 -19.69 46.65 -33.15
N ARG A 321 -19.64 45.41 -33.65
CA ARG A 321 -19.81 45.11 -35.08
C ARG A 321 -21.20 45.49 -35.58
N GLU A 322 -22.24 45.14 -34.83
CA GLU A 322 -23.64 45.51 -35.18
C GLU A 322 -23.82 47.03 -35.17
N TYR A 323 -23.31 47.73 -34.15
CA TYR A 323 -23.35 49.19 -34.08
C TYR A 323 -22.61 49.85 -35.25
N LYS A 324 -21.40 49.39 -35.58
CA LYS A 324 -20.64 49.85 -36.76
C LYS A 324 -21.40 49.57 -38.06
N ALA A 325 -22.06 48.43 -38.18
CA ALA A 325 -22.89 48.11 -39.34
C ALA A 325 -24.12 49.04 -39.46
N SER A 326 -24.80 49.33 -38.35
CA SER A 326 -25.93 50.28 -38.31
C SER A 326 -25.52 51.72 -38.64
N LEU A 327 -24.39 52.19 -38.11
CA LEU A 327 -23.81 53.49 -38.48
C LEU A 327 -23.53 53.59 -39.98
N LYS A 328 -22.95 52.53 -40.55
CA LYS A 328 -22.65 52.46 -41.98
C LYS A 328 -23.91 52.43 -42.84
N SER A 329 -25.01 51.83 -42.37
CA SER A 329 -26.31 51.92 -43.07
C SER A 329 -26.96 53.31 -42.96
N MET A 330 -26.78 54.04 -41.85
CA MET A 330 -27.30 55.40 -41.71
C MET A 330 -26.52 56.43 -42.55
N GLU A 331 -25.22 56.22 -42.80
CA GLU A 331 -24.44 57.05 -43.74
C GLU A 331 -24.92 56.91 -45.19
N VAL A 332 -25.51 55.77 -45.57
CA VAL A 332 -26.05 55.54 -46.92
C VAL A 332 -27.40 56.23 -47.12
N ASP A 333 -28.20 56.39 -46.06
CA ASP A 333 -29.51 57.06 -46.10
C ASP A 333 -29.44 58.60 -45.88
N ALA A 334 -28.26 59.13 -45.54
CA ALA A 334 -28.04 60.57 -45.26
C ALA A 334 -27.45 61.36 -46.45
N VAL A 335 -27.41 60.78 -47.66
CA VAL A 335 -27.04 61.49 -48.90
C VAL A 335 -28.33 61.91 -49.61
N PRO A 336 -28.65 63.22 -49.73
CA PRO A 336 -29.78 63.73 -50.49
C PRO A 336 -29.75 63.39 -51.98
#